data_AF-A0A1V4RAU5-F1
#
_entry.id   AF-A0A1V4RAU5-F1
#
_cell.length_a   1.000
_cell.length_b   1.000
_cell.length_c   1.000
_cell.angle_alpha   90.00
_cell.angle_beta   90.00
_cell.angle_gamma   90.00
#
_symmetry.space_group_name_H-M   'P 1'
#
loop_
_entity.id
_entity.type
_entity.pdbx_description
1 polymer ?
#
loop_
_entity_poly.entity_id
_entity_poly.type
_entity_poly.pdbx_seq_one_letter_code
_entity_poly.pdbx_strand_id
1 'polypeptide(L)'
;MSEKQFQTPNRSHDGYGCGCSCDNSNIDAILAKYNNDRGRLMDILIELQDSEGCVGEEAIAKIAEVFNMSRVDVVQTLSFYHFFSQKYRGKYTVYLNDSAVAEMMGRDEIAKAFEEEVGCKFGSVNEDGNIGLFSTSCIGMNDQEPSAIINQWFPYSS
;
A
#
# COMPACT_ATOMS: atom_id res chain seq x y z
N MET A 1 -20.41 -17.93 32.24
CA MET A 1 -19.96 -16.63 31.70
C MET A 1 -18.53 -16.44 32.17
N SER A 2 -17.56 -16.70 31.30
CA SER A 2 -16.13 -16.53 31.58
C SER A 2 -15.62 -15.56 30.51
N GLU A 3 -15.30 -14.35 30.95
CA GLU A 3 -14.58 -13.35 30.18
C GLU A 3 -13.17 -13.87 29.92
N LYS A 4 -12.79 -13.99 28.65
CA LYS A 4 -11.39 -14.07 28.26
C LYS A 4 -10.93 -12.65 27.95
N GLN A 5 -10.05 -12.13 28.79
CA GLN A 5 -9.26 -10.94 28.53
C GLN A 5 -8.50 -11.15 27.20
N PHE A 6 -8.83 -10.34 26.19
CA PHE A 6 -8.08 -10.28 24.94
C PHE A 6 -6.95 -9.27 25.14
N GLN A 7 -5.73 -9.80 25.27
CA GLN A 7 -4.50 -9.04 25.45
C GLN A 7 -4.13 -8.42 24.08
N THR A 8 -4.26 -7.11 23.95
CA THR A 8 -3.81 -6.38 22.76
C THR A 8 -2.28 -6.43 22.66
N PRO A 9 -1.69 -6.60 21.45
CA PRO A 9 -0.25 -6.52 21.30
C PRO A 9 0.20 -5.07 21.51
N ASN A 10 1.14 -4.94 22.44
CA ASN A 10 1.75 -3.72 22.95
C ASN A 10 2.41 -2.93 21.80
N ARG A 11 1.82 -1.81 21.36
CA ARG A 11 2.46 -0.85 20.42
C ARG A 11 3.06 0.29 21.26
N SER A 12 4.39 0.27 21.42
CA SER A 12 5.12 1.35 22.08
C SER A 12 5.07 2.64 21.25
N HIS A 13 4.67 3.71 21.92
CA HIS A 13 4.50 5.07 21.40
C HIS A 13 5.80 5.86 21.49
N ASP A 14 6.55 5.93 20.39
CA ASP A 14 7.73 6.78 20.26
C ASP A 14 7.45 7.88 19.23
N GLY A 15 6.86 8.98 19.70
CA GLY A 15 7.13 10.40 19.35
C GLY A 15 7.13 10.95 17.91
N TYR A 16 7.27 10.16 16.85
CA TYR A 16 7.27 10.60 15.44
C TYR A 16 6.69 9.49 14.56
N GLY A 17 5.41 9.15 14.77
CA GLY A 17 4.80 7.93 14.25
C GLY A 17 4.43 8.00 12.76
N CYS A 18 5.25 7.39 11.90
CA CYS A 18 4.73 6.74 10.70
C CYS A 18 4.01 5.48 11.16
N GLY A 19 2.71 5.33 10.85
CA GLY A 19 1.88 4.20 11.29
C GLY A 19 2.22 2.83 10.67
N CYS A 20 3.38 2.67 10.02
CA CYS A 20 3.87 1.39 9.53
C CYS A 20 4.80 0.77 10.60
N SER A 21 4.44 -0.39 11.15
CA SER A 21 5.36 -1.21 11.95
C SER A 21 6.26 -2.02 11.00
N CYS A 22 7.20 -1.36 10.33
CA CYS A 22 8.18 -2.08 9.51
C CYS A 22 9.17 -2.77 10.45
N ASP A 23 9.04 -4.07 10.62
CA ASP A 23 10.03 -4.86 11.36
C ASP A 23 11.29 -4.95 10.48
N ASN A 24 12.40 -4.31 10.89
CA ASN A 24 13.66 -4.30 10.14
C ASN A 24 14.13 -5.72 9.76
N SER A 25 13.74 -6.72 10.54
CA SER A 25 14.02 -8.14 10.29
C SER A 25 13.46 -8.63 8.95
N ASN A 26 12.29 -8.12 8.52
CA ASN A 26 11.66 -8.53 7.26
C ASN A 26 12.35 -7.90 6.04
N ILE A 27 12.75 -6.63 6.16
CA ILE A 27 13.46 -5.91 5.08
C ILE A 27 14.78 -6.62 4.75
N ASP A 28 15.55 -6.99 5.77
CA ASP A 28 16.80 -7.74 5.61
C ASP A 28 16.58 -9.11 4.95
N ALA A 29 15.51 -9.82 5.30
CA ALA A 29 15.17 -11.10 4.71
C ALA A 29 14.83 -10.97 3.20
N ILE A 30 14.07 -9.95 2.81
CA ILE A 30 13.73 -9.69 1.41
C ILE A 30 14.99 -9.30 0.62
N LEU A 31 15.82 -8.39 1.15
CA LEU A 31 17.08 -8.00 0.50
C LEU A 31 18.01 -9.20 0.28
N ALA A 32 18.13 -10.07 1.29
CA ALA A 32 18.91 -11.30 1.20
C ALA A 32 18.33 -12.30 0.19
N LYS A 33 17.01 -12.43 0.08
CA LYS A 33 16.32 -13.28 -0.91
C LYS A 33 16.74 -12.95 -2.35
N TYR A 34 16.97 -11.67 -2.65
CA TYR A 34 17.43 -11.21 -3.96
C TYR A 34 18.96 -11.03 -4.06
N ASN A 35 19.72 -11.63 -3.13
CA ASN A 35 21.19 -11.54 -3.07
C ASN A 35 21.73 -10.10 -3.06
N ASN A 36 20.96 -9.14 -2.55
CA ASN A 36 21.28 -7.72 -2.61
C ASN A 36 21.61 -7.22 -4.04
N ASP A 37 20.98 -7.82 -5.06
CA ASP A 37 21.17 -7.42 -6.44
C ASP A 37 20.42 -6.11 -6.74
N ARG A 38 21.17 -5.03 -6.96
CA ARG A 38 20.61 -3.73 -7.37
C ARG A 38 19.79 -3.82 -8.66
N GLY A 39 20.11 -4.76 -9.57
CA GLY A 39 19.34 -5.02 -10.78
C GLY A 39 17.92 -5.55 -10.50
N ARG A 40 17.68 -6.06 -9.29
CA ARG A 40 16.38 -6.55 -8.80
C ARG A 40 15.66 -5.54 -7.91
N LEU A 41 16.09 -4.26 -7.88
CA LEU A 41 15.47 -3.21 -7.06
C LEU A 41 13.94 -3.17 -7.21
N MET A 42 13.45 -3.29 -8.45
CA MET A 42 12.00 -3.26 -8.70
C MET A 42 11.26 -4.40 -8.00
N ASP A 43 11.77 -5.62 -8.09
CA ASP A 43 11.15 -6.80 -7.46
C ASP A 43 11.20 -6.71 -5.93
N ILE A 44 12.31 -6.20 -5.39
CA ILE A 44 12.48 -5.95 -3.96
C ILE A 44 11.44 -4.94 -3.47
N LEU A 45 11.25 -3.85 -4.20
CA LEU A 45 10.26 -2.84 -3.86
C LEU A 45 8.84 -3.38 -3.95
N ILE A 46 8.53 -4.22 -4.95
CA ILE A 46 7.22 -4.90 -5.08
C ILE A 46 6.98 -5.79 -3.87
N GLU A 47 7.95 -6.65 -3.51
CA GLU A 47 7.79 -7.56 -2.37
C GLU A 47 7.69 -6.84 -1.02
N LEU A 48 8.42 -5.73 -0.85
CA LEU A 48 8.27 -4.86 0.33
C LEU A 48 6.88 -4.21 0.39
N GLN A 49 6.39 -3.70 -0.74
CA GLN A 49 5.06 -3.10 -0.84
C GLN A 49 3.96 -4.13 -0.55
N ASP A 50 4.10 -5.36 -1.02
CA ASP A 50 3.14 -6.45 -0.82
C ASP A 50 3.16 -6.99 0.61
N SER A 51 4.34 -7.08 1.24
CA SER A 51 4.47 -7.60 2.61
C SER A 51 4.06 -6.59 3.67
N GLU A 52 4.44 -5.32 3.52
CA GLU A 52 4.25 -4.27 4.54
C GLU A 52 3.11 -3.31 4.21
N GLY A 53 2.57 -3.34 2.98
CA GLY A 53 1.52 -2.40 2.53
C GLY A 53 2.03 -0.97 2.27
N CYS A 54 3.31 -0.70 2.51
CA CYS A 54 3.99 0.58 2.26
C CYS A 54 5.50 0.33 2.09
N VAL A 55 6.19 1.17 1.30
CA VAL A 55 7.64 1.29 1.33
C VAL A 55 8.01 2.51 2.18
N GLY A 56 8.14 2.29 3.48
CA GLY A 56 8.43 3.34 4.46
C GLY A 56 9.88 3.84 4.46
N GLU A 57 10.13 4.88 5.26
CA GLU A 57 11.45 5.53 5.38
C GLU A 57 12.57 4.58 5.81
N GLU A 58 12.28 3.61 6.68
CA GLU A 58 13.26 2.61 7.12
C GLU A 58 13.71 1.71 5.95
N ALA A 59 12.76 1.22 5.14
CA ALA A 59 13.06 0.45 3.95
C ALA A 59 13.86 1.27 2.93
N ILE A 60 13.49 2.54 2.73
CA ILE A 60 14.23 3.46 1.85
C ILE A 60 15.68 3.64 2.33
N ALA A 61 15.88 3.89 3.62
CA ALA A 61 17.21 4.07 4.19
C ALA A 61 18.06 2.81 4.04
N LYS A 62 17.47 1.63 4.30
CA LYS A 62 18.15 0.35 4.20
C LYS A 62 18.54 -0.01 2.77
N ILE A 63 17.65 0.18 1.80
CA ILE A 63 17.94 -0.04 0.38
C ILE A 63 19.06 0.90 -0.08
N ALA A 64 19.02 2.17 0.34
CA ALA A 64 20.05 3.14 0.00
C ALA A 64 21.44 2.72 0.52
N GLU A 65 21.49 2.23 1.75
CA GLU A 65 22.72 1.69 2.37
C GLU A 65 23.24 0.46 1.61
N VAL A 66 22.40 -0.56 1.43
CA VAL A 66 22.81 -1.84 0.83
C VAL A 66 23.24 -1.69 -0.63
N PHE A 67 22.60 -0.82 -1.39
CA PHE A 67 22.93 -0.59 -2.81
C PHE A 67 23.91 0.56 -3.04
N ASN A 68 24.41 1.18 -1.96
CA ASN A 68 25.32 2.33 -2.01
C ASN A 68 24.79 3.43 -2.96
N MET A 69 23.52 3.80 -2.78
CA MET A 69 22.84 4.85 -3.55
C MET A 69 22.32 5.95 -2.61
N SER A 70 21.96 7.10 -3.16
CA SER A 70 21.36 8.14 -2.32
C SER A 70 19.92 7.76 -1.98
N ARG A 71 19.45 8.16 -0.79
CA ARG A 71 18.01 8.04 -0.43
C ARG A 71 17.11 8.72 -1.46
N VAL A 72 17.58 9.82 -2.06
CA VAL A 72 16.87 10.55 -3.09
C VAL A 72 16.63 9.67 -4.33
N ASP A 73 17.62 8.88 -4.75
CA ASP A 73 17.47 7.97 -5.91
C ASP A 73 16.38 6.91 -5.66
N VAL A 74 16.32 6.36 -4.43
CA VAL A 74 15.28 5.40 -4.03
C VAL A 74 13.90 6.08 -4.04
N VAL A 75 13.79 7.25 -3.42
CA VAL A 75 12.54 8.02 -3.37
C VAL A 75 12.07 8.44 -4.75
N GLN A 76 12.98 8.83 -5.64
CA GLN A 76 12.67 9.16 -7.03
C GLN A 76 12.14 7.93 -7.77
N THR A 77 12.73 6.76 -7.56
CA THR A 77 12.24 5.50 -8.13
C THR A 77 10.82 5.20 -7.64
N LEU A 78 10.58 5.30 -6.33
CA LEU A 78 9.25 5.11 -5.75
C LEU A 78 8.22 6.11 -6.28
N SER A 79 8.61 7.37 -6.43
CA SER A 79 7.70 8.45 -6.86
C SER A 79 7.40 8.40 -8.37
N PHE A 80 8.32 7.85 -9.16
CA PHE A 80 8.13 7.68 -10.60
C PHE A 80 7.02 6.65 -10.91
N TYR A 81 6.89 5.63 -10.06
CA TYR A 81 5.93 4.56 -10.21
C TYR A 81 4.74 4.75 -9.26
N HIS A 82 3.60 5.20 -9.80
CA HIS A 82 2.38 5.52 -9.04
C HIS A 82 1.90 4.40 -8.09
N PHE A 83 2.24 3.17 -8.43
CA PHE A 83 1.78 1.98 -7.74
C PHE A 83 2.44 1.81 -6.35
N PHE A 84 3.62 2.38 -6.14
CA PHE A 84 4.22 2.38 -4.81
C PHE A 84 3.56 3.40 -3.88
N SER A 85 3.53 3.09 -2.59
CA SER A 85 3.15 4.03 -1.54
C SER A 85 4.20 4.11 -0.46
N GLN A 86 4.51 5.33 -0.03
CA GLN A 86 5.31 5.55 1.17
C GLN A 86 4.45 5.54 2.45
N LYS A 87 3.12 5.46 2.31
CA LYS A 87 2.18 5.44 3.43
C LYS A 87 1.36 4.16 3.37
N TYR A 88 1.02 3.63 4.54
CA TYR A 88 0.16 2.46 4.63
C TYR A 88 -1.20 2.73 3.97
N ARG A 89 -1.61 1.82 3.07
CA ARG A 89 -2.89 1.89 2.33
C ARG A 89 -3.90 0.82 2.74
N GLY A 90 -3.66 0.14 3.85
CA GLY A 90 -4.48 -1.00 4.28
C GLY A 90 -3.96 -2.31 3.68
N LYS A 91 -4.31 -3.42 4.34
CA LYS A 91 -3.99 -4.77 3.85
C LYS A 91 -4.61 -5.05 2.48
N TYR A 92 -5.81 -4.54 2.26
CA TYR A 92 -6.50 -4.55 0.98
C TYR A 92 -6.72 -3.11 0.54
N THR A 93 -6.28 -2.77 -0.65
CA THR A 93 -6.45 -1.43 -1.21
C THR A 93 -7.46 -1.48 -2.34
N VAL A 94 -8.54 -0.71 -2.23
CA VAL A 94 -9.56 -0.58 -3.28
C VAL A 94 -9.35 0.73 -4.02
N TYR A 95 -9.23 0.63 -5.33
CA TYR A 95 -9.07 1.76 -6.25
C TYR A 95 -10.32 1.90 -7.13
N LEU A 96 -11.14 2.91 -6.88
CA LEU A 96 -12.32 3.21 -7.70
C LEU A 96 -11.96 4.20 -8.81
N ASN A 97 -12.29 3.87 -10.07
CA ASN A 97 -12.04 4.74 -11.21
C ASN A 97 -12.78 6.08 -11.06
N ASP A 98 -12.11 7.21 -11.27
CA ASP A 98 -12.66 8.57 -11.22
C ASP A 98 -12.67 9.29 -12.58
N SER A 99 -12.58 8.53 -13.68
CA SER A 99 -12.72 9.07 -15.02
C SER A 99 -14.09 9.72 -15.25
N ALA A 100 -14.16 10.66 -16.20
CA ALA A 100 -15.42 11.32 -16.54
C ALA A 100 -16.54 10.33 -16.95
N VAL A 101 -16.18 9.18 -17.54
CA VAL A 101 -17.14 8.13 -17.89
C VAL A 101 -17.68 7.45 -16.63
N ALA A 102 -16.83 7.17 -15.64
CA ALA A 102 -17.25 6.61 -14.36
C ALA A 102 -18.22 7.55 -13.63
N GLU A 103 -17.92 8.85 -13.60
CA GLU A 103 -18.79 9.87 -13.02
C GLU A 103 -20.16 9.91 -13.70
N MET A 104 -20.20 9.88 -15.04
CA MET A 104 -21.45 9.80 -15.81
C MET A 104 -22.25 8.52 -15.54
N MET A 105 -21.58 7.43 -15.17
CA MET A 105 -22.18 6.11 -14.93
C MET A 105 -22.54 5.87 -13.45
N GLY A 106 -22.53 6.92 -12.60
CA GLY A 106 -23.01 6.82 -11.23
C GLY A 106 -21.95 6.39 -10.22
N ARG A 107 -20.66 6.69 -10.47
CA ARG A 107 -19.56 6.43 -9.54
C ARG A 107 -19.85 6.91 -8.11
N ASP A 108 -20.45 8.08 -7.93
CA ASP A 108 -20.75 8.65 -6.60
C ASP A 108 -21.62 7.72 -5.73
N GLU A 109 -22.58 7.01 -6.34
CA GLU A 109 -23.43 6.06 -5.62
C GLU A 109 -22.62 4.84 -5.14
N ILE A 110 -21.72 4.35 -5.99
CA ILE A 110 -20.81 3.24 -5.66
C ILE A 110 -19.79 3.67 -4.60
N ALA A 111 -19.23 4.87 -4.71
CA ALA A 111 -18.30 5.41 -3.74
C ALA A 111 -18.96 5.49 -2.35
N LYS A 112 -20.19 6.00 -2.29
CA LYS A 112 -20.95 6.07 -1.04
C LYS A 112 -21.21 4.68 -0.44
N ALA A 113 -21.59 3.70 -1.26
CA ALA A 113 -21.78 2.33 -0.80
C ALA A 113 -20.49 1.72 -0.21
N PHE A 114 -19.33 1.99 -0.84
CA PHE A 114 -18.04 1.54 -0.31
C PHE A 114 -17.71 2.20 1.03
N GLU A 115 -17.92 3.50 1.16
CA GLU A 115 -17.66 4.22 2.41
C GLU A 115 -18.56 3.73 3.56
N GLU A 116 -19.83 3.43 3.27
CA GLU A 116 -20.79 2.91 4.25
C GLU A 116 -20.44 1.50 4.72
N GLU A 117 -20.05 0.61 3.80
CA GLU A 117 -19.71 -0.79 4.13
C GLU A 117 -18.36 -0.90 4.85
N VAL A 118 -17.36 -0.14 4.39
CA VAL A 118 -15.99 -0.21 4.94
C VAL A 118 -15.85 0.63 6.21
N GLY A 119 -16.70 1.64 6.39
CA GLY A 119 -16.65 2.55 7.53
C GLY A 119 -15.51 3.58 7.47
N CYS A 120 -15.01 3.91 6.27
CA CYS A 120 -14.00 4.95 6.07
C CYS A 120 -14.29 5.79 4.82
N LYS A 121 -13.62 6.94 4.68
CA LYS A 121 -13.77 7.82 3.50
C LYS A 121 -12.73 7.52 2.44
N PHE A 122 -13.03 7.84 1.19
CA PHE A 122 -12.01 7.84 0.14
C PHE A 122 -10.80 8.70 0.53
N GLY A 123 -9.61 8.17 0.28
CA GLY A 123 -8.33 8.73 0.71
C GLY A 123 -7.86 8.24 2.08
N SER A 124 -8.59 7.33 2.74
CA SER A 124 -8.26 6.83 4.08
C SER A 124 -8.32 5.31 4.20
N VAL A 125 -7.79 4.80 5.32
CA VAL A 125 -7.85 3.40 5.73
C VAL A 125 -8.82 3.29 6.89
N ASN A 126 -9.60 2.21 6.93
CA ASN A 126 -10.55 1.96 8.02
C ASN A 126 -9.84 1.75 9.36
N GLU A 127 -10.60 1.84 10.46
CA GLU A 127 -10.06 1.81 11.82
C GLU A 127 -9.26 0.52 12.13
N ASP A 128 -9.68 -0.60 11.56
CA ASP A 128 -9.00 -1.89 11.71
C ASP A 128 -7.68 -2.00 10.90
N GLY A 129 -7.40 -1.04 10.02
CA GLY A 129 -6.24 -1.04 9.13
C GLY A 129 -6.33 -2.05 7.98
N ASN A 130 -7.47 -2.74 7.79
CA ASN A 130 -7.59 -3.81 6.82
C ASN A 130 -7.90 -3.31 5.41
N ILE A 131 -8.73 -2.27 5.26
CA ILE A 131 -9.21 -1.82 3.95
C ILE A 131 -8.96 -0.32 3.80
N GLY A 132 -8.29 0.06 2.71
CA GLY A 132 -8.17 1.45 2.27
C GLY A 132 -8.95 1.72 0.99
N LEU A 133 -9.65 2.86 0.96
CA LEU A 133 -10.40 3.33 -0.19
C LEU A 133 -9.67 4.47 -0.86
N PHE A 134 -9.36 4.36 -2.16
CA PHE A 134 -8.67 5.40 -2.91
C PHE A 134 -9.27 5.55 -4.31
N SER A 135 -9.18 6.76 -4.87
CA SER A 135 -9.51 6.99 -6.28
C SER A 135 -8.31 6.65 -7.15
N THR A 136 -8.59 6.23 -8.38
CA THR A 136 -7.57 6.06 -9.42
C THR A 136 -8.11 6.57 -10.75
N SER A 137 -7.20 6.97 -11.63
CA SER A 137 -7.55 7.38 -12.99
C SER A 137 -7.99 6.18 -13.84
N CYS A 138 -8.39 6.45 -15.09
CA CYS A 138 -8.92 5.46 -16.00
C CYS A 138 -8.10 4.15 -16.03
N ILE A 139 -8.76 3.04 -15.72
CA ILE A 139 -8.15 1.69 -15.68
C ILE A 139 -8.35 0.88 -16.97
N GLY A 140 -8.87 1.52 -18.02
CA GLY A 140 -9.11 0.88 -19.32
C GLY A 140 -10.35 -0.01 -19.38
N MET A 141 -11.29 0.16 -18.44
CA MET A 141 -12.58 -0.57 -18.37
C MET A 141 -13.77 0.36 -18.64
N ASN A 142 -13.61 1.35 -19.53
CA ASN A 142 -14.60 2.39 -19.79
C ASN A 142 -15.97 1.87 -20.26
N ASP A 143 -16.03 0.68 -20.82
CA ASP A 143 -17.25 0.01 -21.27
C ASP A 143 -17.98 -0.75 -20.14
N GLN A 144 -17.35 -0.90 -18.97
CA GLN A 144 -17.85 -1.62 -17.79
C GLN A 144 -17.90 -0.74 -16.53
N GLU A 145 -18.08 0.58 -16.69
CA GLU A 145 -18.14 1.51 -15.56
C GLU A 145 -19.48 1.43 -14.78
N PRO A 146 -19.48 1.73 -13.47
CA PRO A 146 -18.32 2.07 -12.63
C PRO A 146 -17.43 0.87 -12.31
N SER A 147 -16.12 1.06 -12.43
CA SER A 147 -15.12 0.00 -12.30
C SER A 147 -14.13 0.27 -11.16
N ALA A 148 -13.69 -0.80 -10.50
CA ALA A 148 -12.72 -0.73 -9.42
C ALA A 148 -11.68 -1.86 -9.51
N ILE A 149 -10.49 -1.61 -8.99
CA ILE A 149 -9.43 -2.61 -8.81
C ILE A 149 -9.23 -2.86 -7.32
N ILE A 150 -9.13 -4.13 -6.92
CA ILE A 150 -8.76 -4.52 -5.56
C ILE A 150 -7.33 -5.02 -5.59
N ASN A 151 -6.51 -4.47 -4.70
CA ASN A 151 -5.06 -4.66 -4.64
C ASN A 151 -4.37 -4.28 -5.95
N GLN A 152 -3.10 -4.65 -6.06
CA GLN A 152 -2.32 -4.44 -7.28
C GLN A 152 -2.40 -5.70 -8.13
N TRP A 153 -2.82 -5.55 -9.38
CA TRP A 153 -2.68 -6.61 -10.38
C TRP A 153 -1.25 -6.58 -10.93
N PHE A 154 -0.32 -7.28 -10.26
CA PHE A 154 0.98 -7.58 -10.84
C PHE A 154 0.89 -8.94 -11.55
N PRO A 155 0.99 -9.00 -12.89
CA PRO A 155 0.91 -10.27 -13.62
C PRO A 155 2.13 -11.20 -13.42
N TYR A 156 3.06 -10.88 -12.53
CA TYR A 156 4.36 -11.56 -12.39
C TYR A 156 4.74 -12.02 -10.98
N SER A 157 3.86 -11.97 -9.97
CA SER A 157 4.13 -12.66 -8.71
C SER A 157 3.83 -14.16 -8.87
N SER A 158 4.89 -14.92 -9.18
CA SER A 158 4.89 -16.40 -9.19
C SER A 158 5.63 -16.94 -7.97
#